data_AF-A0A929SQA6-F1
#
_entry.id   AF-A0A929SQA6-F1
#
_cell.length_a   1.000
_cell.length_b   1.000
_cell.length_c   1.000
_cell.angle_alpha   90.00
_cell.angle_beta   90.00
_cell.angle_gamma   90.00
#
_symmetry.space_group_name_H-M   'P 1'
#
loop_
_entity.id
_entity.type
_entity.pdbx_description
1 polymer ?
#
loop_
_entity_poly.entity_id
_entity_poly.type
_entity_poly.pdbx_seq_one_letter_code
_entity_poly.pdbx_strand_id
1 'polypeptide(L)'
;NDHFDKNTVIKKNFTKWFNLKYGKELLRTTNLMLWNAFPGILHMHLANSFKKSTFETVWAKEPEVLDETCLCKFRYALNVNQWIMKDWQLVTGNFCPRSANFGKSYIINDDKKNNENIYNTLRKQKYKMMCINDGIKPENFETEKQNLINAFEQILPEKSSFEK
;
A
#
# COMPACT_ATOMS: atom_id res chain seq x y z
N ASN A 1 15.45 -5.47 -12.53
CA ASN A 1 16.32 -4.54 -13.27
C ASN A 1 17.77 -4.96 -13.12
N ASP A 2 18.38 -5.03 -11.94
CA ASP A 2 19.76 -5.58 -11.83
C ASP A 2 19.79 -7.10 -11.56
N HIS A 3 18.95 -7.57 -10.63
CA HIS A 3 18.88 -8.99 -10.24
C HIS A 3 17.92 -9.83 -11.07
N PHE A 4 17.02 -9.18 -11.83
CA PHE A 4 15.90 -9.85 -12.46
C PHE A 4 15.59 -9.26 -13.84
N ASP A 5 15.45 -10.14 -14.82
CA ASP A 5 14.85 -9.85 -16.13
C ASP A 5 13.31 -9.83 -16.03
N LYS A 6 12.69 -8.74 -16.48
CA LYS A 6 11.24 -8.52 -16.36
C LYS A 6 10.44 -9.60 -17.09
N ASN A 7 10.81 -9.87 -18.34
CA ASN A 7 10.03 -10.76 -19.21
C ASN A 7 10.06 -12.20 -18.68
N THR A 8 11.22 -12.64 -18.17
CA THR A 8 11.38 -13.94 -17.50
C THR A 8 10.53 -14.03 -16.24
N VAL A 9 10.56 -13.01 -15.37
CA VAL A 9 9.74 -12.95 -14.14
C VAL A 9 8.25 -13.05 -14.45
N ILE A 10 7.78 -12.26 -15.42
CA ILE A 10 6.37 -12.21 -15.80
C ILE A 10 5.94 -13.52 -16.45
N LYS A 11 6.75 -14.09 -17.36
CA LYS A 11 6.46 -15.39 -17.98
C LYS A 11 6.34 -16.50 -16.93
N LYS A 12 7.27 -16.55 -15.97
CA LYS A 12 7.26 -17.53 -14.88
C LYS A 12 6.03 -17.41 -13.97
N ASN A 13 5.52 -16.19 -13.77
CA ASN A 13 4.43 -15.90 -12.84
C ASN A 13 3.19 -15.32 -13.54
N PHE A 14 2.93 -15.72 -14.79
CA PHE A 14 1.99 -15.03 -15.68
C PHE A 14 0.60 -14.82 -15.08
N THR A 15 0.00 -15.87 -14.50
CA THR A 15 -1.34 -15.82 -13.90
C THR A 15 -1.43 -14.94 -12.64
N LYS A 16 -0.28 -14.62 -12.03
CA LYS A 16 -0.20 -13.68 -10.91
C LYS A 16 -0.09 -12.24 -11.40
N TRP A 17 0.65 -11.97 -12.48
CA TRP A 17 0.79 -10.63 -13.05
C TRP A 17 -0.43 -10.19 -13.86
N PHE A 18 -1.07 -11.14 -14.56
CA PHE A 18 -2.30 -10.93 -15.34
C PHE A 18 -3.47 -11.64 -14.66
N ASN A 19 -4.01 -11.00 -13.62
CA ASN A 19 -5.14 -11.52 -12.86
C ASN A 19 -6.34 -10.57 -12.88
N LEU A 20 -7.54 -11.11 -13.15
CA LEU A 20 -8.79 -10.34 -13.23
C LEU A 20 -9.13 -9.56 -11.95
N LYS A 21 -8.61 -10.00 -10.79
CA LYS A 21 -8.79 -9.29 -9.51
C LYS A 21 -8.29 -7.83 -9.56
N TYR A 22 -7.35 -7.50 -10.43
CA TYR A 22 -6.81 -6.14 -10.53
C TYR A 22 -7.75 -5.17 -11.27
N GLY A 23 -8.81 -5.65 -11.93
CA GLY A 23 -9.76 -4.81 -12.65
C GLY A 23 -9.08 -3.91 -13.68
N LYS A 24 -9.40 -2.61 -13.67
CA LYS A 24 -8.82 -1.62 -14.60
C LYS A 24 -7.30 -1.50 -14.53
N GLU A 25 -6.69 -1.89 -13.41
CA GLU A 25 -5.24 -1.84 -13.23
C GLU A 25 -4.50 -2.84 -14.14
N LEU A 26 -5.20 -3.85 -14.67
CA LEU A 26 -4.66 -4.71 -15.72
C LEU A 26 -4.29 -3.93 -16.98
N LEU A 27 -5.06 -2.89 -17.34
CA LEU A 27 -4.75 -2.07 -18.51
C LEU A 27 -3.39 -1.40 -18.34
N ARG A 28 -3.07 -0.92 -17.13
CA ARG A 28 -1.73 -0.40 -16.82
C ARG A 28 -0.68 -1.50 -16.95
N THR A 29 -0.89 -2.67 -16.34
CA THR A 29 0.07 -3.77 -16.42
C THR A 29 0.34 -4.18 -17.87
N THR A 30 -0.70 -4.30 -18.71
CA THR A 30 -0.57 -4.64 -20.12
C THR A 30 0.17 -3.56 -20.89
N ASN A 31 -0.16 -2.28 -20.69
CA ASN A 31 0.54 -1.18 -21.36
C ASN A 31 2.03 -1.19 -21.01
N LEU A 32 2.38 -1.36 -19.73
CA LEU A 32 3.77 -1.40 -19.27
C LEU A 32 4.57 -2.63 -19.77
N MET A 33 3.94 -3.59 -20.46
CA MET A 33 4.67 -4.70 -21.08
C MET A 33 5.61 -4.25 -22.21
N LEU A 34 5.34 -3.11 -22.84
CA LEU A 34 6.14 -2.58 -23.96
C LEU A 34 7.58 -2.21 -23.57
N TRP A 35 7.85 -1.97 -22.29
CA TRP A 35 9.18 -1.63 -21.77
C TRP A 35 9.97 -2.90 -21.48
N ASN A 36 11.29 -2.93 -21.71
CA ASN A 36 12.08 -4.14 -21.43
C ASN A 36 12.38 -4.33 -19.93
N ALA A 37 12.43 -3.24 -19.16
CA ALA A 37 12.64 -3.25 -17.71
C ALA A 37 11.32 -2.98 -16.95
N PHE A 38 11.27 -3.25 -15.65
CA PHE A 38 10.16 -2.79 -14.82
C PHE A 38 10.29 -1.26 -14.66
N PRO A 39 9.36 -0.45 -15.21
CA PRO A 39 9.41 1.01 -15.04
C PRO A 39 8.94 1.44 -13.64
N GLY A 40 8.24 0.54 -12.94
CA GLY A 40 7.66 0.72 -11.63
C GLY A 40 6.59 -0.33 -11.41
N ILE A 41 6.25 -0.58 -10.14
CA ILE A 41 5.15 -1.47 -9.76
C ILE A 41 4.15 -0.64 -8.95
N LEU A 42 2.85 -0.87 -9.17
CA LEU A 42 1.83 -0.12 -8.43
C LEU A 42 1.91 -0.44 -6.93
N HIS A 43 2.07 0.63 -6.17
CA HIS A 43 2.01 0.62 -4.72
C HIS A 43 0.69 1.25 -4.28
N MET A 44 -0.20 0.42 -3.73
CA MET A 44 -1.43 0.92 -3.12
C MET A 44 -1.08 1.52 -1.75
N HIS A 45 -1.65 2.69 -1.43
CA HIS A 45 -1.53 3.32 -0.12
C HIS A 45 -2.42 2.61 0.91
N LEU A 46 -2.09 1.34 1.19
CA LEU A 46 -2.78 0.41 2.08
C LEU A 46 -1.74 -0.45 2.82
N ALA A 47 -2.18 -1.19 3.83
CA ALA A 47 -1.30 -2.13 4.51
C ALA A 47 -0.82 -3.24 3.57
N ASN A 48 0.48 -3.54 3.66
CA ASN A 48 1.16 -4.51 2.82
C ASN A 48 1.52 -5.78 3.60
N SER A 49 1.33 -6.93 2.96
CA SER A 49 1.75 -8.22 3.51
C SER A 49 3.21 -8.51 3.16
N PHE A 50 4.04 -8.70 4.19
CA PHE A 50 5.47 -8.95 4.07
C PHE A 50 5.86 -10.29 4.68
N LYS A 51 6.77 -11.01 4.03
CA LYS A 51 7.46 -12.16 4.60
C LYS A 51 8.78 -11.72 5.23
N LYS A 52 9.07 -12.17 6.45
CA LYS A 52 10.36 -11.96 7.11
C LYS A 52 11.53 -12.49 6.27
N SER A 53 11.36 -13.65 5.63
CA SER A 53 12.35 -14.24 4.73
C SER A 53 12.74 -13.34 3.54
N THR A 54 11.83 -12.48 3.10
CA THR A 54 12.15 -11.50 2.04
C THR A 54 13.12 -10.45 2.57
N PHE A 55 12.94 -9.97 3.80
CA PHE A 55 13.85 -9.02 4.42
C PHE A 55 15.24 -9.63 4.57
N GLU A 56 15.34 -10.86 5.07
CA GLU A 56 16.61 -11.60 5.18
C GLU A 56 17.30 -11.74 3.82
N THR A 57 16.53 -12.08 2.77
CA THR A 57 17.07 -12.21 1.40
C THR A 57 17.63 -10.89 0.87
N VAL A 58 16.88 -9.80 1.04
CA VAL A 58 17.29 -8.49 0.50
C VAL A 58 18.47 -7.93 1.30
N TRP A 59 18.50 -8.10 2.62
CA TRP A 59 19.66 -7.76 3.45
C TRP A 59 20.92 -8.53 3.06
N ALA A 60 20.80 -9.80 2.71
CA ALA A 60 21.93 -10.59 2.24
C ALA A 60 22.41 -10.19 0.83
N LYS A 61 21.55 -9.56 0.02
CA LYS A 61 21.85 -9.19 -1.37
C LYS A 61 22.34 -7.76 -1.51
N GLU A 62 21.79 -6.83 -0.74
CA GLU A 62 22.06 -5.39 -0.83
C GLU A 62 22.37 -4.78 0.56
N PRO A 63 23.35 -5.34 1.31
CA PRO A 63 23.62 -4.88 2.68
C PRO A 63 24.11 -3.42 2.71
N GLU A 64 24.93 -3.01 1.75
CA GLU A 64 25.54 -1.68 1.72
C GLU A 64 24.50 -0.57 1.58
N VAL A 65 23.59 -0.69 0.60
CA VAL A 65 22.52 0.29 0.35
C VAL A 65 21.55 0.39 1.54
N LEU A 66 21.27 -0.75 2.18
CA LEU A 66 20.41 -0.80 3.37
C LEU A 66 21.09 -0.18 4.59
N ASP A 67 22.36 -0.49 4.82
CA ASP A 67 23.12 0.05 5.95
C ASP A 67 23.33 1.56 5.80
N GLU A 68 23.70 2.03 4.61
CA GLU A 68 23.79 3.46 4.30
C GLU A 68 22.45 4.17 4.55
N THR A 69 21.34 3.55 4.14
CA THR A 69 20.00 4.08 4.41
C THR A 69 19.71 4.16 5.91
N CYS A 70 20.14 3.18 6.71
CA CYS A 70 19.99 3.19 8.16
C CYS A 70 20.85 4.26 8.86
N LEU A 71 22.00 4.62 8.28
CA LEU A 71 22.89 5.66 8.81
C LEU A 71 22.43 7.09 8.46
N CYS A 72 21.50 7.24 7.52
CA CYS A 72 20.97 8.54 7.13
C CYS A 72 20.07 9.15 8.22
N LYS A 73 20.54 10.26 8.81
CA LYS A 73 19.76 11.00 9.83
C LYS A 73 18.58 11.77 9.25
N PHE A 74 18.72 12.26 8.03
CA PHE A 74 17.70 13.00 7.31
C PHE A 74 17.34 12.25 6.03
N ARG A 75 16.07 12.36 5.63
CA ARG A 75 15.57 11.72 4.41
C ARG A 75 16.40 12.17 3.21
N TYR A 76 16.98 11.19 2.53
CA TYR A 76 17.73 11.39 1.31
C TYR A 76 17.04 10.71 0.13
N ALA A 77 17.16 11.31 -1.06
CA ALA A 77 16.44 10.87 -2.25
C ALA A 77 16.79 9.45 -2.70
N LEU A 78 18.01 8.97 -2.37
CA LEU A 78 18.47 7.63 -2.70
C LEU A 78 18.21 6.60 -1.59
N ASN A 79 17.65 7.02 -0.45
CA ASN A 79 17.30 6.07 0.60
C ASN A 79 16.23 5.10 0.11
N VAL A 80 16.45 3.82 0.37
CA VAL A 80 15.45 2.78 0.12
C VAL A 80 14.46 2.69 1.28
N ASN A 81 13.35 2.00 1.07
CA ASN A 81 12.34 1.79 2.10
C ASN A 81 11.63 0.44 1.90
N GLN A 82 10.56 0.18 2.63
CA GLN A 82 9.85 -1.11 2.58
C GLN A 82 9.38 -1.53 1.17
N TRP A 83 9.31 -0.62 0.20
CA TRP A 83 8.93 -0.95 -1.17
C TRP A 83 9.92 -1.87 -1.87
N ILE A 84 11.23 -1.81 -1.56
CA ILE A 84 12.18 -2.75 -2.17
C ILE A 84 11.91 -4.20 -1.72
N MET A 85 11.48 -4.38 -0.46
CA MET A 85 11.07 -5.69 0.06
C MET A 85 9.78 -6.16 -0.62
N LYS A 86 8.85 -5.23 -0.84
CA LYS A 86 7.59 -5.52 -1.52
C LYS A 86 7.85 -5.96 -2.95
N ASP A 87 8.66 -5.21 -3.68
CA ASP A 87 8.97 -5.45 -5.07
C ASP A 87 9.77 -6.75 -5.23
N TRP A 88 10.74 -7.03 -4.34
CA TRP A 88 11.44 -8.32 -4.30
C TRP A 88 10.47 -9.50 -4.13
N GLN A 89 9.47 -9.36 -3.25
CA GLN A 89 8.44 -10.38 -3.05
C GLN A 89 7.56 -10.54 -4.29
N LEU A 90 7.27 -9.47 -5.03
CA LEU A 90 6.48 -9.53 -6.26
C LEU A 90 7.27 -10.19 -7.40
N VAL A 91 8.53 -9.80 -7.63
CA VAL A 91 9.34 -10.34 -8.72
C VAL A 91 9.78 -11.78 -8.48
N THR A 92 9.91 -12.20 -7.22
CA THR A 92 10.15 -13.62 -6.89
C THR A 92 8.87 -14.47 -6.91
N GLY A 93 7.70 -13.88 -7.18
CA GLY A 93 6.43 -14.59 -7.24
C GLY A 93 5.85 -14.95 -5.86
N ASN A 94 6.40 -14.41 -4.78
CA ASN A 94 6.03 -14.70 -3.39
C ASN A 94 4.79 -13.94 -2.88
N PHE A 95 3.78 -13.77 -3.75
CA PHE A 95 2.56 -13.03 -3.44
C PHE A 95 1.31 -13.75 -3.96
N CYS A 96 0.16 -13.30 -3.47
CA CYS A 96 -1.16 -13.71 -3.94
C CYS A 96 -1.90 -12.51 -4.54
N PRO A 97 -2.49 -12.65 -5.74
CA PRO A 97 -3.33 -11.60 -6.32
C PRO A 97 -4.47 -11.17 -5.40
N ARG A 98 -4.58 -9.85 -5.19
CA ARG A 98 -5.60 -9.22 -4.35
C ARG A 98 -6.48 -8.30 -5.21
N SER A 99 -7.77 -8.21 -4.86
CA SER A 99 -8.68 -7.30 -5.55
C SER A 99 -8.21 -5.86 -5.43
N ALA A 100 -8.26 -5.09 -6.53
CA ALA A 100 -8.05 -3.63 -6.49
C ALA A 100 -9.08 -2.91 -5.61
N ASN A 101 -10.26 -3.54 -5.39
CA ASN A 101 -11.33 -3.03 -4.53
C ASN A 101 -11.22 -3.55 -3.08
N PHE A 102 -10.11 -4.18 -2.68
CA PHE A 102 -9.95 -4.68 -1.32
C PHE A 102 -9.99 -3.56 -0.27
N GLY A 103 -9.41 -2.41 -0.60
CA GLY A 103 -9.34 -1.26 0.28
C GLY A 103 -9.22 0.06 -0.46
N LYS A 104 -9.33 1.16 0.28
CA LYS A 104 -9.19 2.50 -0.27
C LYS A 104 -8.52 3.45 0.72
N SER A 105 -7.65 4.30 0.20
CA SER A 105 -7.04 5.41 0.93
C SER A 105 -7.91 6.65 0.83
N TYR A 106 -8.01 7.38 1.93
CA TYR A 106 -8.76 8.60 2.08
C TYR A 106 -7.93 9.64 2.83
N ILE A 107 -8.26 10.90 2.64
CA ILE A 107 -7.70 12.03 3.40
C ILE A 107 -8.90 12.81 3.95
N ILE A 108 -8.96 12.97 5.27
CA ILE A 108 -9.89 13.91 5.92
C ILE A 108 -9.30 15.31 5.75
N ASN A 109 -10.08 16.23 5.22
CA ASN A 109 -9.65 17.60 4.89
C ASN A 109 -10.78 18.60 5.22
N ASP A 110 -10.61 19.89 4.90
CA ASP A 110 -11.64 20.89 5.22
C ASP A 110 -12.91 20.81 4.34
N ASP A 111 -12.98 19.88 3.38
CA ASP A 111 -14.18 19.63 2.58
C ASP A 111 -15.14 18.68 3.32
N LYS A 112 -16.17 19.26 3.92
CA LYS A 112 -17.23 18.53 4.63
C LYS A 112 -17.89 17.44 3.79
N LYS A 113 -18.07 17.65 2.48
CA LYS A 113 -18.71 16.66 1.61
C LYS A 113 -17.80 15.45 1.38
N ASN A 114 -16.50 15.70 1.24
CA ASN A 114 -15.50 14.64 1.19
C ASN A 114 -15.50 13.83 2.50
N ASN A 115 -15.46 14.50 3.65
CA ASN A 115 -15.42 13.83 4.95
C ASN A 115 -16.69 13.00 5.20
N GLU A 116 -17.87 13.54 4.87
CA GLU A 116 -19.12 12.78 4.98
C GLU A 116 -19.15 11.56 4.06
N ASN A 117 -18.47 11.59 2.91
CA ASN A 117 -18.28 10.39 2.08
C ASN A 117 -17.43 9.33 2.78
N ILE A 118 -16.38 9.75 3.50
CA ILE A 118 -15.51 8.86 4.28
C ILE A 118 -16.33 8.20 5.39
N TYR A 119 -17.04 8.99 6.20
CA TYR A 119 -17.87 8.49 7.30
C TYR A 119 -18.95 7.53 6.80
N ASN A 120 -19.63 7.85 5.70
CA ASN A 120 -20.61 6.94 5.11
C ASN A 120 -20.00 5.67 4.52
N THR A 121 -18.79 5.75 3.95
CA THR A 121 -18.07 4.56 3.48
C THR A 121 -17.72 3.64 4.65
N LEU A 122 -17.30 4.22 5.78
CA LEU A 122 -16.97 3.53 7.02
C LEU A 122 -18.22 2.83 7.59
N ARG A 123 -19.30 3.57 7.82
CA ARG A 123 -20.58 3.04 8.33
C ARG A 123 -21.14 1.90 7.49
N LYS A 124 -21.02 2.00 6.16
CA LYS A 124 -21.46 0.95 5.21
C LYS A 124 -20.49 -0.24 5.11
N GLN A 125 -19.34 -0.18 5.78
CA GLN A 125 -18.27 -1.19 5.74
C GLN A 125 -17.93 -1.62 4.31
N LYS A 126 -17.89 -0.64 3.38
CA LYS A 126 -17.81 -0.90 1.93
C LYS A 126 -16.55 -1.66 1.53
N TYR A 127 -15.44 -1.42 2.23
CA TYR A 127 -14.13 -2.00 1.96
C TYR A 127 -13.68 -2.87 3.12
N LYS A 128 -12.82 -3.86 2.85
CA LYS A 128 -12.19 -4.69 3.89
C LYS A 128 -11.08 -3.94 4.63
N MET A 129 -10.58 -2.85 4.05
CA MET A 129 -9.54 -2.00 4.63
C MET A 129 -9.73 -0.55 4.18
N MET A 130 -9.63 0.38 5.13
CA MET A 130 -9.58 1.82 4.87
C MET A 130 -8.29 2.37 5.47
N CYS A 131 -7.56 3.15 4.70
CA CYS A 131 -6.45 3.98 5.20
C CYS A 131 -6.95 5.41 5.21
N ILE A 132 -6.99 6.06 6.37
CA ILE A 132 -7.52 7.41 6.53
C ILE A 132 -6.38 8.27 7.07
N ASN A 133 -5.92 9.22 6.27
CA ASN A 133 -4.90 10.18 6.66
C ASN A 133 -5.54 11.51 7.09
N ASP A 134 -4.84 12.24 7.94
CA ASP A 134 -5.16 13.60 8.35
C ASP A 134 -4.57 14.62 7.37
N GLY A 135 -5.43 15.53 6.90
CA GLY A 135 -5.07 16.68 6.08
C GLY A 135 -5.95 17.88 6.41
N ILE A 136 -6.40 17.94 7.66
CA ILE A 136 -7.32 18.94 8.20
C ILE A 136 -6.53 20.08 8.84
N LYS A 137 -7.06 21.31 8.80
CA LYS A 137 -6.48 22.43 9.56
C LYS A 137 -6.66 22.23 11.06
N PRO A 138 -5.75 22.78 11.90
CA PRO A 138 -5.86 22.68 13.35
C PRO A 138 -7.22 23.14 13.91
N GLU A 139 -7.82 24.18 13.33
CA GLU A 139 -9.12 24.72 13.78
C GLU A 139 -10.28 23.70 13.67
N ASN A 140 -10.20 22.80 12.68
CA ASN A 140 -11.27 21.83 12.40
C ASN A 140 -10.95 20.42 12.92
N PHE A 141 -9.74 20.21 13.46
CA PHE A 141 -9.25 18.90 13.85
C PHE A 141 -10.16 18.20 14.87
N GLU A 142 -10.52 18.87 15.98
CA GLU A 142 -11.35 18.25 17.02
C GLU A 142 -12.76 17.91 16.52
N THR A 143 -13.33 18.73 15.64
CA THR A 143 -14.65 18.47 15.03
C THR A 143 -14.60 17.20 14.16
N GLU A 144 -13.64 17.10 13.25
CA GLU A 144 -13.56 15.96 12.34
C GLU A 144 -13.11 14.67 13.04
N LYS A 145 -12.25 14.79 14.07
CA LYS A 145 -11.93 13.69 14.98
C LYS A 145 -13.18 13.14 15.65
N GLN A 146 -14.03 14.01 16.22
CA GLN A 146 -15.27 13.55 16.86
C GLN A 146 -16.23 12.91 15.85
N ASN A 147 -16.36 13.47 14.64
CA ASN A 147 -17.17 12.87 13.58
C ASN A 147 -16.68 11.47 13.18
N LEU A 148 -15.36 11.29 13.08
CA LEU A 148 -14.75 9.99 12.80
C LEU A 148 -15.00 8.99 13.93
N ILE A 149 -14.81 9.40 15.19
CA ILE A 149 -15.11 8.58 16.38
C ILE A 149 -16.58 8.14 16.35
N ASN A 150 -17.51 9.07 16.18
CA ASN A 150 -18.95 8.78 16.12
C ASN A 150 -19.28 7.79 14.99
N ALA A 151 -18.56 7.85 13.86
CA ALA A 151 -18.75 6.92 12.76
C ALA A 151 -18.19 5.52 13.08
N PHE A 152 -17.09 5.42 13.83
CA PHE A 152 -16.55 4.14 14.32
C PHE A 152 -17.43 3.51 15.39
N GLU A 153 -17.91 4.27 16.37
CA GLU A 153 -18.76 3.77 17.45
C GLU A 153 -20.05 3.11 16.95
N GLN A 154 -20.56 3.53 15.78
CA GLN A 154 -21.72 2.89 15.14
C GLN A 154 -21.46 1.46 14.64
N ILE A 155 -20.21 1.12 14.33
CA ILE A 155 -19.85 -0.19 13.76
C ILE A 155 -18.96 -1.03 14.69
N LEU A 156 -18.24 -0.39 15.60
CA LEU A 156 -17.27 -0.97 16.53
C LEU A 156 -17.37 -0.22 17.87
N PRO A 157 -18.49 -0.37 18.61
CA PRO A 157 -18.70 0.33 19.89
C PRO A 157 -17.80 -0.19 21.01
N GLU A 158 -17.29 -1.41 20.87
CA GLU A 158 -16.43 -2.05 21.85
C GLU A 158 -14.95 -1.77 21.52
N LYS A 159 -14.20 -1.36 22.54
CA LYS A 159 -12.75 -1.13 22.42
C LYS A 159 -12.05 -2.41 21.98
N SER A 160 -11.09 -2.28 21.06
CA SER A 160 -10.28 -3.41 20.62
C SER A 160 -9.49 -4.01 21.79
N SER A 161 -9.42 -5.34 21.88
CA SER A 161 -8.59 -6.02 22.90
C SER A 161 -7.09 -5.77 22.73
N PHE A 162 -6.68 -5.21 21.59
CA PHE A 162 -5.30 -4.78 21.34
C PHE A 162 -5.02 -3.34 21.80
N GLU A 163 -6.06 -2.56 22.05
CA GLU A 163 -5.93 -1.20 22.57
C GLU A 163 -5.92 -1.28 24.10
N LYS A 164 -4.75 -1.07 24.70
CA LYS A 164 -4.60 -0.92 26.15
C LYS A 164 -5.14 0.43 26.60
#